data_AF-A0AAI8NEA6-F1
#
_entry.id   AF-A0AAI8NEA6-F1
#
_cell.length_a   1.000
_cell.length_b   1.000
_cell.length_c   1.000
_cell.angle_alpha   90.00
_cell.angle_beta   90.00
_cell.angle_gamma   90.00
#
_symmetry.space_group_name_H-M   'P 1'
#
loop_
_entity.id
_entity.type
_entity.pdbx_description
1 polymer ?
#
loop_
_entity_poly.entity_id
_entity_poly.type
_entity_poly.pdbx_seq_one_letter_code
_entity_poly.pdbx_strand_id
1 'polypeptide(L)'
;MGDPVTHRRRAFALLTASAALLAGAVTAAPAATAAPTAAAPKKCYTQSTIGLTCHHHYGAKWAEYGSTGAHVKEIQALINGTTTYYGTHGKALAVDGIYGAGTRSAVRWFQQKYIGASAVDGIVGPRTWDALRGFGRK
;
A
#
# COMPACT_ATOMS: atom_id res chain seq x y z
N MET A 1 8.25 19.68 -55.90
CA MET A 1 8.54 18.97 -57.17
C MET A 1 10.05 19.01 -57.41
N GLY A 2 10.70 17.85 -57.40
CA GLY A 2 12.05 17.67 -57.97
C GLY A 2 13.18 17.40 -56.97
N ASP A 3 13.27 16.15 -56.49
CA ASP A 3 14.59 15.49 -56.47
C ASP A 3 14.96 15.15 -57.94
N PRO A 4 16.22 14.82 -58.34
CA PRO A 4 17.42 14.53 -57.54
C PRO A 4 18.74 15.11 -58.10
N VAL A 5 19.81 15.17 -57.31
CA VAL A 5 21.20 15.32 -57.81
C VAL A 5 22.12 14.30 -57.14
N THR A 6 22.47 13.29 -57.93
CA THR A 6 23.85 12.82 -58.18
C THR A 6 24.78 12.62 -56.96
N HIS A 7 25.31 11.41 -56.77
CA HIS A 7 26.55 10.99 -57.43
C HIS A 7 27.01 9.61 -56.96
N ARG A 8 27.32 8.76 -57.94
CA ARG A 8 28.23 7.62 -57.79
C ARG A 8 29.53 8.07 -57.11
N ARG A 9 30.08 7.24 -56.22
CA ARG A 9 31.42 6.65 -56.39
C ARG A 9 31.66 5.48 -55.43
N ARG A 10 32.43 4.53 -55.97
CA ARG A 10 32.78 3.19 -55.49
C ARG A 10 33.82 3.29 -54.36
N ALA A 11 33.90 2.28 -53.50
CA ALA A 11 35.10 1.44 -53.32
C ALA A 11 35.24 0.84 -51.90
N PHE A 12 35.36 -0.49 -51.90
CA PHE A 12 36.29 -1.34 -51.15
C PHE A 12 36.27 -1.42 -49.61
N ALA A 13 35.95 -2.66 -49.20
CA ALA A 13 36.65 -3.48 -48.22
C ALA A 13 36.52 -3.13 -46.72
N LEU A 14 35.89 -4.03 -45.98
CA LEU A 14 36.61 -4.93 -45.07
C LEU A 14 35.68 -6.08 -44.65
N LEU A 15 36.09 -7.30 -45.01
CA LEU A 15 35.52 -8.55 -44.52
C LEU A 15 35.93 -8.72 -43.05
N THR A 16 34.98 -8.66 -42.13
CA THR A 16 35.10 -9.35 -40.83
C THR A 16 33.95 -10.33 -40.71
N ALA A 17 34.35 -11.60 -40.68
CA ALA A 17 33.47 -12.74 -40.60
C ALA A 17 32.90 -12.89 -39.18
N SER A 18 31.60 -13.23 -39.15
CA SER A 18 30.97 -14.19 -38.24
C SER A 18 30.99 -13.96 -36.73
N ALA A 19 29.82 -13.57 -36.20
CA ALA A 19 29.20 -14.28 -35.07
C ALA A 19 27.69 -14.40 -35.34
N ALA A 20 27.24 -15.63 -35.55
CA ALA A 20 25.85 -15.96 -35.86
C ALA A 20 24.97 -15.94 -34.60
N LEU A 21 23.85 -15.23 -34.73
CA LEU A 21 22.48 -15.52 -34.28
C LEU A 21 22.27 -16.36 -33.00
N LEU A 22 21.69 -15.73 -31.99
CA LEU A 22 20.43 -16.22 -31.41
C LEU A 22 19.45 -15.06 -31.29
N ALA A 23 18.40 -15.12 -32.11
CA ALA A 23 17.17 -14.38 -31.92
C ALA A 23 16.50 -14.86 -30.63
N GLY A 24 16.05 -13.92 -29.81
CA GLY A 24 15.35 -14.21 -28.56
C GLY A 24 14.74 -12.95 -27.97
N ALA A 25 13.77 -12.37 -28.68
CA ALA A 25 12.88 -11.39 -28.08
C ALA A 25 11.97 -12.09 -27.07
N VAL A 26 12.17 -11.82 -25.77
CA VAL A 26 11.10 -11.94 -24.77
C VAL A 26 11.11 -10.68 -23.91
N THR A 27 10.12 -9.83 -24.16
CA THR A 27 9.74 -8.70 -23.32
C THR A 27 9.28 -9.21 -21.96
N ALA A 28 10.07 -9.02 -20.91
CA ALA A 28 9.59 -9.11 -19.54
C ALA A 28 9.15 -7.72 -19.07
N ALA A 29 7.96 -7.28 -19.51
CA ALA A 29 7.24 -6.27 -18.78
C ALA A 29 6.93 -6.86 -17.40
N PRO A 30 7.30 -6.22 -16.27
CA PRO A 30 6.81 -6.69 -14.99
C PRO A 30 5.30 -6.58 -15.05
N ALA A 31 4.64 -7.71 -14.82
CA ALA A 31 3.20 -7.82 -14.78
C ALA A 31 2.62 -6.63 -14.02
N ALA A 32 1.67 -5.95 -14.62
CA ALA A 32 0.66 -5.24 -13.86
C ALA A 32 0.05 -6.29 -12.93
N THR A 33 0.54 -6.35 -11.69
CA THR A 33 -0.12 -7.05 -10.60
C THR A 33 -1.54 -6.54 -10.65
N ALA A 34 -2.47 -7.42 -11.02
CA ALA A 34 -3.89 -7.14 -11.01
C ALA A 34 -4.18 -6.41 -9.71
N ALA A 35 -4.68 -5.18 -9.82
CA ALA A 35 -5.17 -4.45 -8.65
C ALA A 35 -6.05 -5.44 -7.88
N PRO A 36 -5.79 -5.69 -6.58
CA PRO A 36 -6.60 -6.63 -5.83
C PRO A 36 -8.04 -6.19 -6.00
N THR A 37 -8.88 -7.07 -6.57
CA THR A 37 -10.33 -6.86 -6.62
C THR A 37 -10.74 -6.42 -5.23
N ALA A 38 -11.09 -5.14 -5.11
CA ALA A 38 -11.37 -4.51 -3.84
C ALA A 38 -12.53 -5.29 -3.22
N ALA A 39 -12.20 -6.17 -2.27
CA ALA A 39 -13.20 -6.84 -1.47
C ALA A 39 -14.12 -5.75 -0.93
N ALA A 40 -15.44 -5.93 -1.08
CA ALA A 40 -16.42 -4.97 -0.61
C ALA A 40 -16.06 -4.54 0.83
N PRO A 41 -16.16 -3.23 1.16
CA PRO A 41 -15.72 -2.74 2.45
C PRO A 41 -16.49 -3.47 3.55
N LYS A 42 -15.77 -4.23 4.38
CA LYS A 42 -16.39 -4.90 5.52
C LYS A 42 -16.87 -3.84 6.50
N LYS A 43 -18.15 -3.89 6.86
CA LYS A 43 -18.73 -2.99 7.85
C LYS A 43 -18.07 -3.24 9.22
N CYS A 44 -17.76 -2.16 9.91
CA CYS A 44 -17.31 -2.23 11.30
C CYS A 44 -18.52 -2.33 12.24
N TYR A 45 -18.38 -3.12 13.32
CA TYR A 45 -19.42 -3.40 14.30
C TYR A 45 -18.81 -3.57 15.69
N THR A 46 -19.65 -3.44 16.71
CA THR A 46 -19.25 -3.64 18.10
C THR A 46 -19.46 -5.09 18.52
N GLN A 47 -18.41 -5.72 19.05
CA GLN A 47 -18.46 -7.06 19.62
C GLN A 47 -18.24 -7.02 21.13
N SER A 48 -19.09 -7.70 21.89
CA SER A 48 -19.13 -7.60 23.36
C SER A 48 -17.80 -7.87 24.06
N THR A 49 -17.00 -8.81 23.56
CA THR A 49 -15.72 -9.20 24.20
C THR A 49 -14.51 -8.41 23.71
N ILE A 50 -14.57 -7.90 22.48
CA ILE A 50 -13.40 -7.38 21.76
C ILE A 50 -13.45 -5.85 21.60
N GLY A 51 -14.66 -5.27 21.60
CA GLY A 51 -14.92 -3.89 21.20
C GLY A 51 -15.20 -3.76 19.71
N LEU A 52 -14.94 -2.59 19.14
CA LEU A 52 -15.16 -2.28 17.73
C LEU A 52 -14.20 -3.08 16.83
N THR A 53 -14.73 -3.68 15.76
CA THR A 53 -13.94 -4.45 14.79
C THR A 53 -14.56 -4.36 13.38
N CYS A 54 -13.74 -4.51 12.34
CA CYS A 54 -14.14 -4.51 10.93
C CYS A 54 -13.98 -5.90 10.28
N HIS A 55 -14.00 -6.97 11.07
CA HIS A 55 -13.89 -8.38 10.62
C HIS A 55 -12.66 -8.68 9.74
N HIS A 56 -11.54 -7.96 9.94
CA HIS A 56 -10.25 -8.33 9.38
C HIS A 56 -9.41 -9.08 10.42
N HIS A 57 -9.44 -8.67 11.69
CA HIS A 57 -8.68 -9.33 12.75
C HIS A 57 -9.28 -9.12 14.15
N TYR A 58 -9.42 -10.19 14.90
CA TYR A 58 -10.06 -10.18 16.21
C TYR A 58 -9.06 -10.03 17.39
N GLY A 59 -7.79 -10.39 17.20
CA GLY A 59 -6.75 -10.27 18.23
C GLY A 59 -6.16 -8.86 18.35
N ALA A 60 -5.23 -8.65 19.27
CA ALA A 60 -4.48 -7.40 19.44
C ALA A 60 -2.99 -7.59 19.09
N LYS A 61 -2.73 -8.16 17.91
CA LYS A 61 -1.36 -8.45 17.47
C LYS A 61 -0.61 -7.13 17.25
N TRP A 62 0.62 -7.07 17.76
CA TRP A 62 1.54 -5.95 17.55
C TRP A 62 1.68 -5.60 16.07
N ALA A 63 1.71 -4.31 15.76
CA ALA A 63 1.95 -3.82 14.40
C ALA A 63 2.85 -2.58 14.40
N GLU A 64 3.79 -2.55 13.48
CA GLU A 64 4.68 -1.42 13.23
C GLU A 64 5.10 -1.40 11.75
N TYR A 65 5.96 -0.44 11.36
CA TYR A 65 6.42 -0.33 9.98
C TYR A 65 6.98 -1.66 9.44
N GLY A 66 6.50 -2.05 8.25
CA GLY A 66 6.86 -3.33 7.63
C GLY A 66 6.00 -4.52 8.06
N SER A 67 5.18 -4.40 9.11
CA SER A 67 4.18 -5.42 9.47
C SER A 67 3.18 -5.61 8.33
N THR A 68 2.72 -6.84 8.13
CA THR A 68 1.71 -7.16 7.11
C THR A 68 0.63 -8.12 7.61
N GLY A 69 -0.52 -8.10 6.94
CA GLY A 69 -1.59 -9.08 7.11
C GLY A 69 -2.86 -8.51 7.74
N ALA A 70 -3.70 -9.42 8.23
CA ALA A 70 -5.08 -9.09 8.58
C ALA A 70 -5.20 -8.10 9.76
N HIS A 71 -4.28 -8.15 10.71
CA HIS A 71 -4.22 -7.20 11.83
C HIS A 71 -3.91 -5.77 11.37
N VAL A 72 -3.12 -5.60 10.30
CA VAL A 72 -2.87 -4.28 9.70
C VAL A 72 -4.11 -3.78 8.95
N LYS A 73 -4.82 -4.66 8.22
CA LYS A 73 -6.10 -4.30 7.59
C LYS A 73 -7.11 -3.80 8.62
N GLU A 74 -7.19 -4.48 9.76
CA GLU A 74 -8.06 -4.07 10.86
C GLU A 74 -7.71 -2.67 11.38
N ILE A 75 -6.43 -2.37 11.60
CA ILE A 75 -5.97 -1.03 12.01
C ILE A 75 -6.37 0.03 10.97
N GLN A 76 -6.07 -0.23 9.70
CA GLN A 76 -6.38 0.69 8.59
C GLN A 76 -7.89 0.94 8.48
N ALA A 77 -8.70 -0.12 8.57
CA ALA A 77 -10.15 -0.05 8.50
C ALA A 77 -10.77 0.69 9.69
N LEU A 78 -10.30 0.42 10.92
CA LEU A 78 -10.77 1.11 12.12
C LEU A 78 -10.46 2.62 12.03
N ILE A 79 -9.22 3.00 11.69
CA ILE A 79 -8.88 4.43 11.54
C ILE A 79 -9.79 5.10 10.51
N ASN A 80 -10.04 4.47 9.36
CA ASN A 80 -10.91 5.03 8.33
C ASN A 80 -12.39 5.13 8.75
N GLY A 81 -12.91 4.10 9.41
CA GLY A 81 -14.35 3.94 9.67
C GLY A 81 -14.84 4.59 10.95
N THR A 82 -13.94 4.91 11.89
CA THR A 82 -14.34 5.22 13.27
C THR A 82 -13.73 6.53 13.80
N THR A 83 -12.86 7.16 13.01
CA THR A 83 -12.16 8.40 13.38
C THR A 83 -12.46 9.52 12.38
N THR A 84 -12.03 10.75 12.69
CA THR A 84 -12.14 11.89 11.76
C THR A 84 -11.01 11.94 10.73
N TYR A 85 -10.22 10.87 10.58
CA TYR A 85 -9.01 10.84 9.73
C TYR A 85 -9.32 11.28 8.30
N TYR A 86 -10.34 10.71 7.65
CA TYR A 86 -10.73 11.09 6.30
C TYR A 86 -11.08 12.58 6.18
N GLY A 87 -11.92 13.09 7.09
CA GLY A 87 -12.30 14.51 7.09
C GLY A 87 -11.12 15.46 7.32
N THR A 88 -10.09 15.01 8.04
CA THR A 88 -8.89 15.81 8.33
C THR A 88 -7.86 15.77 7.19
N HIS A 89 -7.74 14.63 6.49
CA HIS A 89 -6.69 14.41 5.49
C HIS A 89 -7.18 14.41 4.03
N GLY A 90 -8.50 14.48 3.81
CA GLY A 90 -9.12 14.45 2.48
C GLY A 90 -9.01 13.10 1.75
N LYS A 91 -8.44 12.07 2.40
CA LYS A 91 -8.30 10.72 1.85
C LYS A 91 -8.29 9.66 2.95
N ALA A 92 -8.75 8.47 2.60
CA ALA A 92 -8.72 7.30 3.46
C ALA A 92 -7.37 6.56 3.31
N LEU A 93 -7.00 5.78 4.32
CA LEU A 93 -5.96 4.77 4.19
C LEU A 93 -6.37 3.69 3.18
N ALA A 94 -5.42 3.18 2.41
CA ALA A 94 -5.59 1.90 1.75
C ALA A 94 -5.74 0.80 2.82
N VAL A 95 -6.74 -0.08 2.66
CA VAL A 95 -6.95 -1.25 3.54
C VAL A 95 -6.31 -2.48 2.90
N ASP A 96 -5.02 -2.37 2.61
CA ASP A 96 -4.22 -3.36 1.89
C ASP A 96 -3.55 -4.38 2.83
N GLY A 97 -3.46 -4.07 4.12
CA GLY A 97 -2.77 -4.88 5.11
C GLY A 97 -1.26 -4.71 5.10
N ILE A 98 -0.74 -3.62 4.56
CA ILE A 98 0.68 -3.28 4.54
C ILE A 98 0.91 -2.07 5.44
N TYR A 99 1.72 -2.24 6.48
CA TYR A 99 2.04 -1.14 7.39
C TYR A 99 3.18 -0.32 6.80
N GLY A 100 2.85 0.48 5.79
CA GLY A 100 3.77 1.39 5.13
C GLY A 100 3.84 2.77 5.79
N ALA A 101 4.45 3.72 5.11
CA ALA A 101 4.59 5.10 5.59
C ALA A 101 3.24 5.79 5.84
N GLY A 102 2.25 5.55 4.96
CA GLY A 102 0.90 6.08 5.12
C GLY A 102 0.22 5.60 6.41
N THR A 103 0.25 4.28 6.66
CA THR A 103 -0.32 3.69 7.88
C THR A 103 0.40 4.17 9.12
N ARG A 104 1.74 4.23 9.11
CA ARG A 104 2.52 4.76 10.25
C ARG A 104 2.14 6.20 10.58
N SER A 105 2.03 7.06 9.57
CA SER A 105 1.63 8.46 9.77
C SER A 105 0.22 8.57 10.35
N ALA A 106 -0.72 7.75 9.89
CA ALA A 106 -2.07 7.72 10.42
C ALA A 106 -2.15 7.20 11.87
N VAL A 107 -1.35 6.19 12.22
CA VAL A 107 -1.28 5.70 13.60
C VAL A 107 -0.69 6.76 14.52
N ARG A 108 0.37 7.46 14.11
CA ARG A 108 0.92 8.58 14.89
C ARG A 108 -0.11 9.69 15.10
N TRP A 109 -0.84 10.05 14.05
CA TRP A 109 -1.94 11.01 14.15
C TRP A 109 -3.02 10.53 15.12
N PHE A 110 -3.40 9.26 15.03
CA PHE A 110 -4.40 8.65 15.91
C PHE A 110 -3.96 8.70 17.38
N GLN A 111 -2.73 8.29 17.66
CA GLN A 111 -2.15 8.33 19.00
C GLN A 111 -2.15 9.75 19.56
N GLN A 112 -1.69 10.72 18.77
CA GLN A 112 -1.69 12.14 19.16
C GLN A 112 -3.11 12.63 19.49
N LYS A 113 -4.09 12.26 18.67
CA LYS A 113 -5.46 12.79 18.73
C LYS A 113 -6.33 12.15 19.81
N TYR A 114 -6.17 10.84 20.05
CA TYR A 114 -7.10 10.05 20.88
C TYR A 114 -6.46 9.44 22.13
N ILE A 115 -5.12 9.42 22.24
CA ILE A 115 -4.41 8.83 23.37
C ILE A 115 -3.59 9.89 24.13
N GLY A 116 -2.92 10.78 23.39
CA GLY A 116 -2.11 11.88 23.93
C GLY A 116 -0.72 11.95 23.31
N ALA A 117 -0.08 13.12 23.43
CA ALA A 117 1.18 13.44 22.77
C ALA A 117 2.37 12.56 23.19
N SER A 118 2.35 12.01 24.40
CA SER A 118 3.40 11.12 24.92
C SER A 118 3.35 9.70 24.34
N ALA A 119 2.30 9.35 23.60
CA ALA A 119 2.09 8.01 23.04
C ALA A 119 2.42 7.91 21.53
N VAL A 120 3.07 8.93 20.94
CA VAL A 120 3.25 9.04 19.48
C VAL A 120 4.54 8.37 19.02
N ASP A 121 4.55 7.04 19.04
CA ASP A 121 5.64 6.19 18.54
C ASP A 121 5.36 5.62 17.13
N GLY A 122 4.09 5.62 16.71
CA GLY A 122 3.65 5.02 15.45
C GLY A 122 3.58 3.49 15.49
N ILE A 123 3.48 2.90 16.68
CA ILE A 123 3.38 1.47 16.94
C ILE A 123 1.99 1.16 17.50
N VAL A 124 1.38 0.08 17.00
CA VAL A 124 0.09 -0.40 17.52
C VAL A 124 0.32 -1.50 18.55
N GLY A 125 0.58 -1.07 19.78
CA GLY A 125 0.63 -1.93 20.96
C GLY A 125 -0.72 -2.08 21.68
N PRO A 126 -0.77 -2.77 22.83
CA PRO A 126 -2.02 -3.03 23.57
C PRO A 126 -2.83 -1.77 23.87
N ARG A 127 -2.18 -0.67 24.28
CA ARG A 127 -2.84 0.61 24.56
C ARG A 127 -3.49 1.21 23.31
N THR A 128 -2.84 1.14 22.17
CA THR A 128 -3.37 1.64 20.90
C THR A 128 -4.52 0.78 20.40
N TRP A 129 -4.43 -0.55 20.57
CA TRP A 129 -5.53 -1.46 20.29
C TRP A 129 -6.77 -1.17 21.13
N ASP A 130 -6.60 -0.96 22.44
CA ASP A 130 -7.73 -0.64 23.31
C ASP A 130 -8.42 0.66 22.88
N ALA A 131 -7.64 1.70 22.56
CA ALA A 131 -8.17 2.95 22.03
C ALA A 131 -8.91 2.77 20.69
N LEU A 132 -8.32 2.03 19.73
CA LEU A 132 -8.95 1.76 18.42
C LEU A 132 -10.28 1.03 18.56
N ARG A 133 -10.43 0.16 19.56
CA ARG A 133 -11.64 -0.64 19.78
C ARG A 133 -12.63 -0.02 20.78
N GLY A 134 -12.18 0.96 21.55
CA GLY A 134 -12.95 1.60 22.62
C GLY A 134 -14.11 2.47 22.13
N PHE A 135 -14.10 2.93 20.87
CA PHE A 135 -15.17 3.78 20.30
C PHE A 135 -16.57 3.14 20.33
N GLY A 136 -16.64 1.81 20.42
CA GLY A 136 -17.89 1.05 20.44
C GLY A 136 -18.44 0.71 21.83
N ARG A 137 -17.71 1.03 22.89
CA ARG A 137 -18.14 0.77 24.27
C ARG A 137 -18.83 2.04 24.79
N LYS A 138 -20.15 2.05 24.81
CA LYS A 138 -20.95 3.03 25.56
C LYS A 138 -21.72 2.32 26.65
#